data_AF-A0A964UMT9-F1
#
_entry.id   AF-A0A964UMT9-F1
#
_cell.length_a   1.000
_cell.length_b   1.000
_cell.length_c   1.000
_cell.angle_alpha   90.00
_cell.angle_beta   90.00
_cell.angle_gamma   90.00
#
_symmetry.space_group_name_H-M   'P 1'
#
loop_
_entity.id
_entity.type
_entity.pdbx_description
1 polymer ?
#
loop_
_entity_poly.entity_id
_entity_poly.type
_entity_poly.pdbx_seq_one_letter_code
_entity_poly.pdbx_strand_id
1 'polypeptide(L)'
;MKHRYPSLLFVALCGLAPAVLGSLLQWSVWLWAFMSMVTTSGSLLLVMTVLTSGRAPADPYEPGAPEPPAAPAEPPYQETRVVDAALPSATDGYDFLFSATVWWRPAPDHAGRSDGASSALAVSSVVSRAREVVRNEEPGRASFAQYLLEGELGVPLPDRSGRVKAHAAGVTLALAPTDRERLRKLNDLRKDEEIWEYERQHERNKRSYLGDDVLKSAGSAVVWWLARHENEIEKAVDMIGPLAQITAAANDEEVPELFRHLLVPPAGVGSEAPLGGPLWGGDGQRGGMFDREEEVGVADRLLLLLAALGLKPDMDEHTVLVHRVVRSLEMTGLHEAAEEVRRSLLPTPDEGDPSDEENTTGPWPPGSPAPEDSPFSAPAAGPDAEAGTSAPGFAESGTGERNQGRQESSEGDKAPPSFWETPAAAPRSREAAEDGS
;
A
#
# COMPACT_ATOMS: atom_id res chain seq x y z
N MET A 1 40.42 48.12 26.54
CA MET A 1 41.23 47.00 26.01
C MET A 1 42.20 46.36 27.04
N LYS A 2 42.47 46.98 28.20
CA LYS A 2 43.45 46.45 29.19
C LYS A 2 43.02 45.17 29.97
N HIS A 3 41.74 44.80 30.01
CA HIS A 3 41.26 43.64 30.79
C HIS A 3 41.24 42.30 30.03
N ARG A 4 41.45 42.29 28.70
CA ARG A 4 41.40 41.05 27.91
C ARG A 4 42.69 40.24 27.98
N TYR A 5 43.84 40.91 28.07
CA TYR A 5 45.15 40.26 28.18
C TYR A 5 45.33 39.38 29.44
N PRO A 6 45.01 39.84 30.67
CA PRO A 6 45.19 38.99 31.86
C PRO A 6 44.26 37.77 31.86
N SER A 7 43.07 37.89 31.27
CA SER A 7 42.10 36.80 31.19
C SER A 7 42.52 35.71 30.19
N LEU A 8 43.09 36.09 29.04
CA LEU A 8 43.63 35.13 28.08
C LEU A 8 44.87 34.39 28.61
N LEU A 9 45.74 35.09 29.35
CA LEU A 9 46.88 34.46 30.00
C LEU A 9 46.46 33.45 31.08
N PHE A 10 45.40 33.76 31.83
CA PHE A 10 44.85 32.86 32.84
C PHE A 10 44.31 31.56 32.21
N VAL A 11 43.54 31.65 31.12
CA VAL A 11 43.01 30.47 30.40
C VAL A 11 44.14 29.62 29.82
N ALA A 12 45.16 30.25 29.22
CA ALA A 12 46.32 29.55 28.69
C ALA A 12 47.12 28.83 29.79
N LEU A 13 47.33 29.47 30.94
CA LEU A 13 48.02 28.89 32.08
C LEU A 13 47.25 27.67 32.65
N CYS A 14 45.92 27.76 32.74
CA CYS A 14 45.07 26.68 33.25
C CYS A 14 45.00 25.45 32.34
N GLY A 15 45.18 25.62 31.03
CA GLY A 15 45.28 24.50 30.09
C GLY A 15 46.67 23.84 30.09
N LEU A 16 47.73 24.61 30.35
CA LEU A 16 49.11 24.13 30.22
C LEU A 16 49.63 23.45 31.50
N ALA A 17 49.14 23.85 32.68
CA ALA A 17 49.56 23.27 33.95
C ALA A 17 49.27 21.76 34.10
N PRO A 18 48.07 21.23 33.73
CA PRO A 18 47.80 19.79 33.79
C PRO A 18 48.63 19.00 32.79
N ALA A 19 48.94 19.59 31.63
CA ALA A 19 49.81 18.98 30.62
C ALA A 19 51.26 18.86 31.12
N VAL A 20 51.83 19.88 31.75
CA VAL A 20 53.21 19.76 32.27
C VAL A 20 53.27 18.77 33.44
N LEU A 21 52.27 18.76 34.32
CA LEU A 21 52.23 17.87 35.47
C LEU A 21 51.99 16.40 35.06
N GLY A 22 51.13 16.15 34.08
CA GLY A 22 50.87 14.81 33.53
C GLY A 22 52.08 14.22 32.80
N SER A 23 52.86 15.04 32.09
CA SER A 23 54.10 14.60 31.43
C SER A 23 55.18 14.20 32.43
N LEU A 24 55.33 14.94 33.53
CA LEU A 24 56.36 14.66 34.54
C LEU A 24 56.05 13.41 35.37
N LEU A 25 54.77 13.07 35.55
CA LEU A 25 54.34 11.88 36.30
C LEU A 25 54.08 10.65 35.40
N GLN A 26 54.40 10.73 34.11
CA GLN A 26 54.19 9.68 33.08
C GLN A 26 52.76 9.11 33.06
N TRP A 27 51.76 9.97 33.20
CA TRP A 27 50.37 9.55 33.11
C TRP A 27 49.94 9.32 31.66
N SER A 28 48.94 8.45 31.48
CA SER A 28 48.39 8.11 30.16
C SER A 28 48.07 9.37 29.35
N VAL A 29 48.45 9.33 28.06
CA VAL A 29 48.36 10.50 27.17
C VAL A 29 46.92 10.97 26.96
N TRP A 30 45.94 10.13 27.28
CA TRP A 30 44.53 10.51 27.22
C TRP A 30 44.07 11.29 28.45
N LEU A 31 44.64 11.02 29.62
CA LEU A 31 44.13 11.53 30.89
C LEU A 31 44.47 13.01 31.10
N TRP A 32 45.72 13.39 30.86
CA TRP A 32 46.17 14.80 30.88
C TRP A 32 45.56 15.64 29.74
N ALA A 33 45.33 15.06 28.55
CA ALA A 33 44.68 15.75 27.43
C ALA A 33 43.22 16.06 27.75
N PHE A 34 42.50 15.10 28.32
CA PHE A 34 41.12 15.29 28.78
C PHE A 34 41.03 16.34 29.89
N MET A 35 41.91 16.26 30.91
CA MET A 35 41.93 17.25 32.00
C MET A 35 42.24 18.66 31.49
N SER A 36 43.18 18.81 30.55
CA SER A 36 43.50 20.10 29.94
C SER A 36 42.32 20.65 29.15
N MET A 37 41.59 19.80 28.41
CA MET A 37 40.40 20.22 27.67
C MET A 37 39.28 20.70 28.61
N VAL A 38 39.04 19.96 29.71
CA VAL A 38 38.03 20.31 30.72
C VAL A 38 38.37 21.61 31.44
N THR A 39 39.62 21.82 31.87
CA THR A 39 40.03 23.05 32.56
C THR A 39 40.01 24.27 31.62
N THR A 40 40.37 24.09 30.35
CA THR A 40 40.31 25.17 29.36
C THR A 40 38.86 25.55 29.06
N SER A 41 37.96 24.57 28.88
CA SER A 41 36.53 24.81 28.68
C SER A 41 35.87 25.48 29.88
N GLY A 42 36.16 25.00 31.09
CA GLY A 42 35.62 25.56 32.33
C GLY A 42 36.11 26.99 32.61
N SER A 43 37.39 27.27 32.39
CA SER A 43 37.93 28.63 32.56
C SER A 43 37.41 29.62 31.52
N LEU A 44 37.19 29.16 30.27
CA LEU A 44 36.57 29.98 29.22
C LEU A 44 35.12 30.33 29.56
N LEU A 45 34.36 29.36 30.08
CA LEU A 45 32.99 29.59 30.56
C LEU A 45 32.96 30.60 31.72
N LEU A 46 33.86 30.46 32.70
CA LEU A 46 33.95 31.38 33.85
C LEU A 46 34.34 32.80 33.42
N VAL A 47 35.25 32.93 32.45
CA VAL A 47 35.62 34.21 31.87
C VAL A 47 34.43 34.82 31.13
N MET A 48 33.71 34.05 30.31
CA MET A 48 32.49 34.54 29.67
C MET A 48 31.48 35.01 30.71
N THR A 49 31.13 34.21 31.72
CA THR A 49 30.11 34.60 32.71
C THR A 49 30.49 35.86 33.47
N VAL A 50 31.77 36.06 33.83
CA VAL A 50 32.24 37.28 34.51
C VAL A 50 32.23 38.50 33.57
N LEU A 51 32.57 38.33 32.29
CA LEU A 51 32.50 39.41 31.30
C LEU A 51 31.06 39.78 30.92
N THR A 52 30.11 38.84 30.94
CA THR A 52 28.67 39.14 30.73
C THR A 52 27.98 39.66 31.98
N SER A 53 28.51 39.36 33.17
CA SER A 53 27.96 39.82 34.46
C SER A 53 28.41 41.23 34.85
N GLY A 54 29.35 41.83 34.11
CA GLY A 54 29.74 43.23 34.23
C GLY A 54 28.70 44.21 33.67
N ARG A 55 27.40 43.98 33.88
CA ARG A 55 26.37 45.00 33.67
C ARG A 55 26.51 46.00 34.82
N ALA A 56 26.91 47.22 34.47
CA ALA A 56 27.15 48.29 35.40
C ALA A 56 25.97 48.50 36.37
N PRO A 57 26.22 48.77 37.68
CA PRO A 57 25.18 49.24 38.57
C PRO A 57 24.65 50.58 38.03
N ALA A 58 23.33 50.70 37.96
CA ALA A 58 22.65 51.92 37.54
C ALA A 58 23.08 53.08 38.45
N ASP A 59 23.68 54.10 37.84
CA ASP A 59 23.97 55.37 38.50
C ASP A 59 22.64 56.13 38.66
N PRO A 60 22.21 56.54 39.87
CA PRO A 60 20.89 57.14 40.08
C PRO A 60 20.68 58.56 39.52
N TYR A 61 21.51 59.06 38.60
CA TYR A 61 21.35 60.42 38.09
C TYR A 61 21.96 60.62 36.69
N GLU A 62 21.25 60.17 35.65
CA GLU A 62 21.37 60.77 34.31
C GLU A 62 20.02 61.38 33.89
N PRO A 63 20.00 62.64 33.40
CA PRO A 63 18.83 63.23 32.76
C PRO A 63 18.42 62.40 31.54
N GLY A 64 17.16 61.95 31.51
CA GLY A 64 16.64 60.97 30.55
C GLY A 64 17.00 61.28 29.10
N ALA A 65 17.71 60.35 28.46
CA ALA A 65 17.68 60.24 27.02
C ALA A 65 16.21 60.06 26.58
N PRO A 66 15.74 60.76 25.53
CA PRO A 66 14.38 60.56 25.04
C PRO A 66 14.21 59.09 24.68
N GLU A 67 13.19 58.46 25.26
CA GLU A 67 12.75 57.12 24.92
C GLU A 67 12.68 57.03 23.38
N PRO A 68 13.34 56.06 22.73
CA PRO A 68 13.22 55.91 21.29
C PRO A 68 11.73 55.81 20.95
N PRO A 69 11.23 56.55 19.94
CA PRO A 69 9.80 56.55 19.63
C PRO A 69 9.34 55.10 19.43
N ALA A 70 8.30 54.71 20.17
CA ALA A 70 7.71 53.39 20.05
C ALA A 70 7.48 53.10 18.57
N ALA A 71 8.06 52.00 18.06
CA ALA A 71 7.82 51.57 16.69
C ALA A 71 6.29 51.49 16.49
N PRO A 72 5.75 52.02 15.38
CA PRO A 72 4.32 52.01 15.15
C PRO A 72 3.82 50.57 15.25
N ALA A 73 2.81 50.36 16.11
CA ALA A 73 2.23 49.04 16.32
C ALA A 73 1.72 48.49 14.98
N GLU A 74 2.16 47.29 14.60
CA GLU A 74 1.73 46.66 13.37
C GLU A 74 0.20 46.41 13.42
N PRO A 75 -0.56 46.67 12.33
CA PRO A 75 -1.99 46.46 12.33
C PRO A 75 -2.34 44.98 12.53
N PRO A 76 -3.46 44.67 13.20
CA PRO A 76 -3.90 43.30 13.43
C PRO A 76 -4.26 42.60 12.11
N TYR A 77 -4.15 41.28 12.09
CA TYR A 77 -4.59 40.46 10.96
C TYR A 77 -6.13 40.40 10.89
N GLN A 78 -6.64 40.44 9.67
CA GLN A 78 -8.06 40.30 9.31
C GLN A 78 -8.29 38.95 8.60
N GLU A 79 -9.46 38.36 8.80
CA GLU A 79 -9.85 37.07 8.22
C GLU A 79 -10.69 37.28 6.95
N THR A 80 -10.45 36.47 5.91
CA THR A 80 -11.31 36.37 4.73
C THR A 80 -11.27 34.93 4.21
N ARG A 81 -12.43 34.35 3.89
CA ARG A 81 -12.51 32.96 3.43
C ARG A 81 -12.56 32.86 1.91
N VAL A 82 -11.88 31.84 1.39
CA VAL A 82 -11.96 31.39 0.00
C VAL A 82 -12.66 30.03 0.01
N VAL A 83 -13.69 29.89 -0.81
CA VAL A 83 -14.50 28.67 -0.90
C VAL A 83 -14.54 28.22 -2.36
N ASP A 84 -14.17 26.96 -2.58
CA ASP A 84 -14.25 26.24 -3.85
C ASP A 84 -13.71 27.02 -5.06
N ALA A 85 -12.58 27.70 -4.89
CA ALA A 85 -11.89 28.35 -5.99
C ALA A 85 -11.30 27.28 -6.92
N ALA A 86 -11.71 27.30 -8.19
CA ALA A 86 -11.21 26.38 -9.21
C ALA A 86 -9.74 26.72 -9.56
N LEU A 87 -8.85 25.74 -9.35
CA LEU A 87 -7.44 25.81 -9.72
C LEU A 87 -7.14 24.74 -10.78
N PRO A 88 -6.52 25.08 -11.91
CA PRO A 88 -6.20 24.11 -12.94
C PRO A 88 -5.16 23.10 -12.44
N SER A 89 -5.40 21.81 -12.68
CA SER A 89 -4.40 20.74 -12.45
C SER A 89 -3.42 20.61 -13.63
N ALA A 90 -2.49 19.66 -13.55
CA ALA A 90 -1.59 19.31 -14.65
C ALA A 90 -2.29 18.63 -15.83
N THR A 91 -3.49 18.09 -15.63
CA THR A 91 -4.26 17.39 -16.67
C THR A 91 -5.40 18.27 -17.13
N ASP A 92 -5.48 18.49 -18.45
CA ASP A 92 -6.56 19.28 -19.04
C ASP A 92 -7.94 18.70 -18.69
N GLY A 93 -8.88 19.60 -18.38
CA GLY A 93 -10.25 19.24 -18.02
C GLY A 93 -10.45 18.80 -16.57
N TYR A 94 -9.43 18.91 -15.72
CA TYR A 94 -9.53 18.64 -14.28
C TYR A 94 -9.12 19.87 -13.47
N ASP A 95 -10.05 20.37 -12.65
CA ASP A 95 -9.82 21.45 -11.72
C ASP A 95 -9.85 20.95 -10.27
N PHE A 96 -8.95 21.49 -9.45
CA PHE A 96 -9.02 21.39 -8.01
C PHE A 96 -9.93 22.47 -7.44
N LEU A 97 -10.75 22.10 -6.46
CA LEU A 97 -11.53 22.99 -5.62
C LEU A 97 -10.68 23.33 -4.39
N PHE A 98 -10.22 24.57 -4.34
CA PHE A 98 -9.41 25.11 -3.25
C PHE A 98 -10.28 25.91 -2.28
N SER A 99 -10.21 25.57 -1.01
CA SER A 99 -10.78 26.39 0.07
C SER A 99 -9.74 26.66 1.14
N ALA A 100 -9.75 27.87 1.70
CA ALA A 100 -8.84 28.23 2.79
C ALA A 100 -9.33 29.47 3.54
N THR A 101 -8.83 29.65 4.75
CA THR A 101 -8.97 30.88 5.52
C THR A 101 -7.74 31.76 5.32
N VAL A 102 -7.93 32.92 4.69
CA VAL A 102 -6.87 33.89 4.40
C VAL A 102 -6.78 34.90 5.53
N TRP A 103 -5.59 35.03 6.10
CA TRP A 103 -5.24 35.99 7.14
C TRP A 103 -4.36 37.08 6.52
N TRP A 104 -4.80 38.33 6.59
CA TRP A 104 -4.13 39.43 5.91
C TRP A 104 -4.07 40.72 6.72
N ARG A 105 -3.13 41.59 6.38
CA ARG A 105 -3.04 42.94 6.95
C ARG A 105 -2.50 43.94 5.93
N PRO A 106 -2.91 45.22 5.99
CA PRO A 106 -2.31 46.27 5.18
C PRO A 106 -0.81 46.39 5.47
N ALA A 107 -0.01 46.68 4.44
CA ALA A 107 1.39 47.04 4.61
C ALA A 107 1.50 48.38 5.37
N PRO A 108 2.58 48.62 6.14
CA PRO A 108 2.74 49.81 6.99
C PRO A 108 2.54 51.12 6.20
N ASP A 109 3.09 51.18 4.98
CA ASP A 109 3.01 52.36 4.11
C ASP A 109 1.61 52.62 3.54
N HIS A 110 0.68 51.68 3.74
CA HIS A 110 -0.68 51.69 3.16
C HIS A 110 -1.77 51.48 4.22
N ALA A 111 -1.42 51.48 5.52
CA ALA A 111 -2.32 51.13 6.62
C ALA A 111 -3.56 52.04 6.74
N GLY A 112 -3.50 53.27 6.26
CA GLY A 112 -4.61 54.23 6.31
C GLY A 112 -5.69 54.05 5.23
N ARG A 113 -5.52 53.12 4.29
CA ARG A 113 -6.43 52.94 3.12
C ARG A 113 -7.00 51.52 3.06
N SER A 114 -7.43 51.01 4.22
CA SER A 114 -8.08 49.69 4.34
C SER A 114 -9.51 49.70 3.79
N ASP A 115 -9.66 49.78 2.48
CA ASP A 115 -10.94 49.56 1.79
C ASP A 115 -11.10 48.10 1.39
N GLY A 116 -12.33 47.66 1.07
CA GLY A 116 -12.67 46.30 0.63
C GLY A 116 -11.89 45.76 -0.57
N ALA A 117 -11.11 46.61 -1.25
CA ALA A 117 -10.12 46.19 -2.24
C ALA A 117 -8.93 45.40 -1.63
N SER A 118 -8.61 45.61 -0.35
CA SER A 118 -7.47 44.97 0.33
C SER A 118 -7.71 43.47 0.57
N SER A 119 -8.94 43.08 0.90
CA SER A 119 -9.30 41.65 1.05
C SER A 119 -9.28 40.92 -0.30
N ALA A 120 -9.76 41.56 -1.37
CA ALA A 120 -9.67 41.00 -2.72
C ALA A 120 -8.22 40.81 -3.19
N LEU A 121 -7.34 41.77 -2.88
CA LEU A 121 -5.89 41.64 -3.13
C LEU A 121 -5.28 40.48 -2.35
N ALA A 122 -5.62 40.33 -1.06
CA ALA A 122 -5.16 39.22 -0.24
C ALA A 122 -5.57 37.85 -0.83
N VAL A 123 -6.86 37.70 -1.17
CA VAL A 123 -7.39 36.47 -1.78
C VAL A 123 -6.70 36.19 -3.11
N SER A 124 -6.57 37.20 -3.98
CA SER A 124 -5.92 37.03 -5.28
C SER A 124 -4.44 36.61 -5.17
N SER A 125 -3.73 37.13 -4.16
CA SER A 125 -2.34 36.77 -3.86
C SER A 125 -2.23 35.30 -3.45
N VAL A 126 -3.08 34.85 -2.52
CA VAL A 126 -3.11 33.45 -2.06
C VAL A 126 -3.51 32.50 -3.19
N VAL A 127 -4.57 32.81 -3.94
CA VAL A 127 -5.04 31.99 -5.06
C VAL A 127 -4.00 31.89 -6.18
N SER A 128 -3.30 32.99 -6.48
CA SER A 128 -2.23 32.98 -7.49
C SER A 128 -1.06 32.09 -7.07
N ARG A 129 -0.64 32.16 -5.80
CA ARG A 129 0.39 31.28 -5.24
C ARG A 129 -0.06 29.82 -5.24
N ALA A 130 -1.30 29.56 -4.83
CA ALA A 130 -1.86 28.21 -4.82
C ALA A 130 -1.86 27.60 -6.23
N ARG A 131 -2.27 28.39 -7.23
CA ARG A 131 -2.24 28.01 -8.65
C ARG A 131 -0.82 27.66 -9.13
N GLU A 132 0.19 28.43 -8.74
CA GLU A 132 1.58 28.16 -9.14
C GLU A 132 2.07 26.80 -8.62
N VAL A 133 1.63 26.39 -7.42
CA VAL A 133 1.96 25.08 -6.84
C VAL A 133 1.22 23.95 -7.55
N VAL A 134 -0.11 24.05 -7.69
CA VAL A 134 -0.93 22.90 -8.15
C VAL A 134 -0.94 22.68 -9.65
N ARG A 135 -0.52 23.64 -10.47
CA ARG A 135 -0.62 23.52 -11.94
C ARG A 135 0.20 22.37 -12.55
N ASN A 136 1.20 21.89 -11.82
CA ASN A 136 2.06 20.78 -12.24
C ASN A 136 1.72 19.48 -11.50
N GLU A 137 0.71 19.50 -10.62
CA GLU A 137 0.29 18.35 -9.85
C GLU A 137 -0.80 17.57 -10.58
N GLU A 138 -0.64 16.25 -10.60
CA GLU A 138 -1.64 15.35 -11.17
C GLU A 138 -2.93 15.38 -10.34
N PRO A 139 -4.11 15.32 -10.97
CA PRO A 139 -5.38 15.33 -10.25
C PRO A 139 -5.55 14.12 -9.31
N GLY A 140 -4.90 12.99 -9.60
CA GLY A 140 -4.88 11.83 -8.71
C GLY A 140 -4.14 12.06 -7.37
N ARG A 141 -3.35 13.13 -7.27
CA ARG A 141 -2.48 13.44 -6.12
C ARG A 141 -2.97 14.62 -5.27
N ALA A 142 -4.27 14.89 -5.28
CA ALA A 142 -4.89 16.02 -4.56
C ALA A 142 -4.45 16.14 -3.08
N SER A 143 -4.38 15.03 -2.35
CA SER A 143 -3.96 15.03 -0.93
C SER A 143 -2.49 15.43 -0.75
N PHE A 144 -1.62 15.05 -1.69
CA PHE A 144 -0.22 15.46 -1.66
C PHE A 144 -0.07 16.94 -2.01
N ALA A 145 -0.79 17.42 -3.02
CA ALA A 145 -0.84 18.82 -3.39
C ALA A 145 -1.39 19.70 -2.25
N GLN A 146 -2.36 19.23 -1.47
CA GLN A 146 -2.84 19.92 -0.27
C GLN A 146 -1.71 20.14 0.74
N TYR A 147 -0.92 19.10 1.04
CA TYR A 147 0.20 19.21 1.97
C TYR A 147 1.25 20.24 1.50
N LEU A 148 1.55 20.26 0.20
CA LEU A 148 2.43 21.28 -0.37
C LEU A 148 1.87 22.70 -0.21
N LEU A 149 0.57 22.87 -0.45
CA LEU A 149 -0.11 24.16 -0.28
C LEU A 149 -0.12 24.63 1.17
N GLU A 150 -0.30 23.73 2.15
CA GLU A 150 -0.25 24.09 3.57
C GLU A 150 1.11 24.66 3.97
N GLY A 151 2.21 24.04 3.49
CA GLY A 151 3.56 24.53 3.72
C GLY A 151 3.83 25.88 3.05
N GLU A 152 3.46 26.00 1.77
CA GLU A 152 3.69 27.23 0.99
C GLU A 152 2.85 28.39 1.52
N LEU A 153 1.53 28.20 1.65
CA LEU A 153 0.61 29.28 2.00
C LEU A 153 0.66 29.69 3.47
N GLY A 154 1.26 28.88 4.35
CA GLY A 154 1.43 29.19 5.78
C GLY A 154 2.36 30.37 6.07
N VAL A 155 3.20 30.78 5.11
CA VAL A 155 4.15 31.90 5.28
C VAL A 155 3.51 33.24 4.87
N PRO A 156 3.50 34.27 5.75
CA PRO A 156 3.05 35.62 5.42
C PRO A 156 3.94 36.29 4.37
N LEU A 157 3.42 36.48 3.16
CA LEU A 157 4.12 37.16 2.07
C LEU A 157 3.35 38.41 1.59
N PRO A 158 4.05 39.44 1.10
CA PRO A 158 3.42 40.58 0.47
C PRO A 158 2.77 40.17 -0.86
N ASP A 159 1.67 40.83 -1.22
CA ASP A 159 1.08 40.74 -2.56
C ASP A 159 1.98 41.42 -3.60
N ARG A 160 1.70 41.18 -4.90
CA ARG A 160 2.49 41.77 -5.99
C ARG A 160 2.54 43.31 -5.97
N SER A 161 1.52 43.96 -5.40
CA SER A 161 1.50 45.43 -5.27
C SER A 161 2.16 45.95 -3.99
N GLY A 162 2.57 45.07 -3.07
CA GLY A 162 3.18 45.42 -1.78
C GLY A 162 2.23 46.11 -0.80
N ARG A 163 0.92 46.10 -1.06
CA ARG A 163 -0.10 46.79 -0.27
C ARG A 163 -0.62 45.94 0.88
N VAL A 164 -0.55 44.62 0.77
CA VAL A 164 -1.11 43.68 1.75
C VAL A 164 -0.11 42.55 1.99
N LYS A 165 0.06 42.14 3.25
CA LYS A 165 0.72 40.87 3.61
C LYS A 165 -0.33 39.83 3.93
N ALA A 166 -0.28 38.67 3.28
CA ALA A 166 -1.28 37.61 3.43
C ALA A 166 -0.63 36.22 3.58
N HIS A 167 -1.29 35.36 4.34
CA HIS A 167 -1.06 33.92 4.43
C HIS A 167 -2.40 33.19 4.51
N ALA A 168 -2.39 31.88 4.37
CA ALA A 168 -3.58 31.06 4.51
C ALA A 168 -3.38 29.94 5.55
N ALA A 169 -4.46 29.57 6.21
CA ALA A 169 -4.55 28.46 7.13
C ALA A 169 -5.81 27.62 6.83
N GLY A 170 -5.82 26.37 7.28
CA GLY A 170 -6.94 25.45 7.04
C GLY A 170 -7.18 25.21 5.56
N VAL A 171 -6.11 24.95 4.80
CA VAL A 171 -6.18 24.71 3.36
C VAL A 171 -6.81 23.36 3.10
N THR A 172 -7.79 23.33 2.20
CA THR A 172 -8.35 22.10 1.65
C THR A 172 -8.27 22.13 0.14
N LEU A 173 -7.89 20.99 -0.44
CA LEU A 173 -7.81 20.82 -1.89
C LEU A 173 -8.50 19.51 -2.27
N ALA A 174 -9.56 19.61 -3.05
CA ALA A 174 -10.33 18.44 -3.46
C ALA A 174 -10.66 18.52 -4.95
N LEU A 175 -10.71 17.39 -5.65
CA LEU A 175 -11.35 17.36 -6.97
C LEU A 175 -12.87 17.39 -6.85
N ALA A 176 -13.54 17.88 -7.88
CA ALA A 176 -14.97 17.67 -8.07
C ALA A 176 -15.30 16.16 -7.90
N PRO A 177 -16.39 15.80 -7.19
CA PRO A 177 -16.71 14.39 -6.91
C PRO A 177 -16.79 13.53 -8.17
N THR A 178 -17.41 14.04 -9.23
CA THR A 178 -17.55 13.36 -10.53
C THR A 178 -16.21 13.05 -11.18
N ASP A 179 -15.26 13.99 -11.11
CA ASP A 179 -13.94 13.80 -11.70
C ASP A 179 -13.08 12.83 -10.89
N ARG A 180 -13.22 12.85 -9.56
CA ARG A 180 -12.58 11.88 -8.67
C ARG A 180 -13.05 10.45 -8.98
N GLU A 181 -14.34 10.26 -9.19
CA GLU A 181 -14.91 8.97 -9.58
C GLU A 181 -14.42 8.53 -10.97
N ARG A 182 -14.38 9.45 -11.93
CA ARG A 182 -13.85 9.16 -13.27
C ARG A 182 -12.40 8.69 -13.20
N LEU A 183 -11.54 9.39 -12.44
CA LEU A 183 -10.13 9.01 -12.29
C LEU A 183 -9.95 7.65 -11.62
N ARG A 184 -10.78 7.33 -10.61
CA ARG A 184 -10.78 5.99 -9.99
C ARG A 184 -11.10 4.92 -11.03
N LYS A 185 -12.20 5.08 -11.78
CA LYS A 185 -12.60 4.15 -12.83
C LYS A 185 -11.52 3.97 -13.90
N LEU A 186 -10.88 5.05 -14.34
CA LEU A 186 -9.77 4.97 -15.31
C LEU A 186 -8.55 4.24 -14.72
N ASN A 187 -8.24 4.46 -13.45
CA ASN A 187 -7.13 3.77 -12.79
C ASN A 187 -7.40 2.27 -12.65
N ASP A 188 -8.64 1.90 -12.30
CA ASP A 188 -9.07 0.51 -12.17
C ASP A 188 -9.02 -0.18 -13.54
N LEU A 189 -9.58 0.44 -14.59
CA LEU A 189 -9.52 -0.09 -15.96
C LEU A 189 -8.07 -0.33 -16.43
N ARG A 190 -7.15 0.59 -16.14
CA ARG A 190 -5.74 0.42 -16.50
C ARG A 190 -5.11 -0.77 -15.78
N LYS A 191 -5.40 -0.96 -14.49
CA LYS A 191 -4.91 -2.11 -13.73
C LYS A 191 -5.48 -3.41 -14.27
N ASP A 192 -6.77 -3.43 -14.59
CA ASP A 192 -7.43 -4.60 -15.15
C ASP A 192 -6.84 -4.98 -16.52
N GLU A 193 -6.53 -3.99 -17.36
CA GLU A 193 -5.85 -4.21 -18.64
C GLU A 193 -4.42 -4.75 -18.45
N GLU A 194 -3.66 -4.22 -17.49
CA GLU A 194 -2.32 -4.71 -17.14
C GLU A 194 -2.36 -6.17 -16.67
N ILE A 195 -3.33 -6.52 -15.80
CA ILE A 195 -3.53 -7.89 -15.33
C ILE A 195 -3.89 -8.81 -16.50
N TRP A 196 -4.83 -8.39 -17.34
CA TRP A 196 -5.29 -9.18 -18.47
C TRP A 196 -4.19 -9.43 -19.50
N GLU A 197 -3.36 -8.43 -19.83
CA GLU A 197 -2.25 -8.65 -20.77
C GLU A 197 -1.18 -9.55 -20.16
N TYR A 198 -0.94 -9.46 -18.85
CA TYR A 198 -0.04 -10.37 -18.15
C TYR A 198 -0.56 -11.82 -18.20
N GLU A 199 -1.85 -12.05 -17.92
CA GLU A 199 -2.47 -13.37 -17.98
C GLU A 199 -2.42 -13.96 -19.39
N ARG A 200 -2.80 -13.15 -20.38
CA ARG A 200 -2.71 -13.51 -21.79
C ARG A 200 -1.29 -13.87 -22.20
N GLN A 201 -0.30 -13.07 -21.79
CA GLN A 201 1.09 -13.37 -22.10
C GLN A 201 1.57 -14.62 -21.37
N HIS A 202 1.14 -14.83 -20.12
CA HIS A 202 1.41 -16.05 -19.37
C HIS A 202 0.85 -17.29 -20.08
N GLU A 203 -0.40 -17.24 -20.57
CA GLU A 203 -0.98 -18.32 -21.35
C GLU A 203 -0.25 -18.57 -22.67
N ARG A 204 0.11 -17.51 -23.41
CA ARG A 204 0.88 -17.63 -24.65
C ARG A 204 2.25 -18.26 -24.38
N ASN A 205 2.95 -17.80 -23.36
CA ASN A 205 4.23 -18.35 -22.94
C ASN A 205 4.09 -19.82 -22.53
N LYS A 206 3.01 -20.18 -21.83
CA LYS A 206 2.72 -21.58 -21.46
C LYS A 206 2.45 -22.45 -22.69
N ARG A 207 1.66 -21.96 -23.65
CA ARG A 207 1.38 -22.68 -24.91
C ARG A 207 2.66 -22.87 -25.72
N SER A 208 3.47 -21.82 -25.87
CA SER A 208 4.76 -21.90 -26.56
C SER A 208 5.74 -22.84 -25.85
N TYR A 209 5.90 -22.74 -24.53
CA TYR A 209 6.73 -23.69 -23.78
C TYR A 209 6.25 -25.14 -23.94
N LEU A 210 4.95 -25.39 -23.81
CA LEU A 210 4.40 -26.74 -23.96
C LEU A 210 4.51 -27.25 -25.40
N GLY A 211 4.28 -26.43 -26.41
CA GLY A 211 4.37 -26.83 -27.81
C GLY A 211 5.82 -26.96 -28.30
N ASP A 212 6.60 -25.89 -28.15
CA ASP A 212 7.91 -25.72 -28.76
C ASP A 212 9.04 -26.43 -28.00
N ASP A 213 8.90 -26.61 -26.67
CA ASP A 213 9.93 -27.26 -25.84
C ASP A 213 9.50 -28.66 -25.38
N VAL A 214 8.30 -28.79 -24.79
CA VAL A 214 7.86 -30.05 -24.17
C VAL A 214 7.38 -31.06 -25.19
N LEU A 215 6.36 -30.70 -25.97
CA LEU A 215 5.67 -31.56 -26.93
C LEU A 215 6.26 -31.45 -28.34
N LYS A 216 7.47 -30.92 -28.49
CA LYS A 216 8.20 -30.90 -29.76
C LYS A 216 8.47 -32.30 -30.31
N SER A 217 8.69 -33.26 -29.41
CA SER A 217 8.97 -34.66 -29.72
C SER A 217 8.59 -35.57 -28.56
N ALA A 218 8.36 -36.86 -28.84
CA ALA A 218 8.13 -37.85 -27.79
C ALA A 218 9.29 -37.89 -26.77
N GLY A 219 10.53 -37.69 -27.23
CA GLY A 219 11.71 -37.65 -26.36
C GLY A 219 11.73 -36.46 -25.41
N SER A 220 11.41 -35.25 -25.89
CA SER A 220 11.33 -34.05 -25.04
C SER A 220 10.21 -34.15 -24.02
N ALA A 221 9.07 -34.77 -24.39
CA ALA A 221 7.96 -35.00 -23.48
C ALA A 221 8.33 -35.98 -22.35
N VAL A 222 9.07 -37.04 -22.65
CA VAL A 222 9.57 -38.00 -21.63
C VAL A 222 10.59 -37.36 -20.71
N VAL A 223 11.54 -36.57 -21.24
CA VAL A 223 12.51 -35.82 -20.42
C VAL A 223 11.79 -34.82 -19.51
N TRP A 224 10.81 -34.10 -20.02
CA TRP A 224 9.98 -33.19 -19.21
C TRP A 224 9.20 -33.92 -18.11
N TRP A 225 8.69 -35.11 -18.39
CA TRP A 225 7.99 -35.94 -17.42
C TRP A 225 8.93 -36.40 -16.30
N LEU A 226 10.11 -36.90 -16.67
CA LEU A 226 11.16 -37.33 -15.72
C LEU A 226 11.67 -36.17 -14.87
N ALA A 227 11.84 -34.97 -15.44
CA ALA A 227 12.26 -33.79 -14.69
C ALA A 227 11.26 -33.36 -13.60
N ARG A 228 9.99 -33.82 -13.68
CA ARG A 228 8.96 -33.60 -12.65
C ARG A 228 8.76 -34.81 -11.75
N HIS A 229 9.26 -35.98 -12.14
CA HIS A 229 9.09 -37.26 -11.47
C HIS A 229 10.43 -38.01 -11.44
N GLU A 230 11.44 -37.39 -10.83
CA GLU A 230 12.85 -37.80 -10.93
C GLU A 230 13.11 -39.25 -10.47
N ASN A 231 12.27 -39.79 -9.59
CA ASN A 231 12.42 -41.13 -9.01
C ASN A 231 11.52 -42.19 -9.66
N GLU A 232 10.71 -41.84 -10.67
CA GLU A 232 9.70 -42.74 -11.25
C GLU A 232 10.11 -43.25 -12.65
N ILE A 233 11.35 -43.74 -12.79
CA ILE A 233 11.94 -44.12 -14.09
C ILE A 233 11.14 -45.24 -14.78
N GLU A 234 10.73 -46.28 -14.05
CA GLU A 234 9.96 -47.39 -14.62
C GLU A 234 8.64 -46.90 -15.22
N LYS A 235 7.95 -46.02 -14.51
CA LYS A 235 6.70 -45.41 -14.97
C LYS A 235 6.93 -44.42 -16.12
N ALA A 236 8.09 -43.78 -16.21
CA ALA A 236 8.45 -42.99 -17.39
C ALA A 236 8.48 -43.84 -18.66
N VAL A 237 8.97 -45.08 -18.55
CA VAL A 237 9.00 -46.04 -19.67
C VAL A 237 7.58 -46.41 -20.10
N ASP A 238 6.69 -46.66 -19.14
CA ASP A 238 5.27 -46.94 -19.42
C ASP A 238 4.56 -45.74 -20.08
N MET A 239 4.98 -44.51 -19.74
CA MET A 239 4.42 -43.28 -20.29
C MET A 239 4.92 -42.93 -21.71
N ILE A 240 5.90 -43.65 -22.28
CA ILE A 240 6.44 -43.36 -23.61
C ILE A 240 5.35 -43.38 -24.69
N GLY A 241 4.51 -44.43 -24.70
CA GLY A 241 3.41 -44.57 -25.66
C GLY A 241 2.39 -43.43 -25.57
N PRO A 242 1.79 -43.18 -24.39
CA PRO A 242 0.88 -42.05 -24.17
C PRO A 242 1.48 -40.68 -24.48
N LEU A 243 2.73 -40.42 -24.10
CA LEU A 243 3.41 -39.14 -24.38
C LEU A 243 3.68 -38.97 -25.88
N ALA A 244 4.02 -40.04 -26.61
CA ALA A 244 4.15 -40.01 -28.06
C ALA A 244 2.81 -39.69 -28.75
N GLN A 245 1.70 -40.24 -28.23
CA GLN A 245 0.36 -39.95 -28.74
C GLN A 245 -0.06 -38.49 -28.51
N ILE A 246 0.17 -37.95 -27.31
CA ILE A 246 -0.13 -36.54 -26.98
C ILE A 246 0.75 -35.59 -27.82
N THR A 247 2.03 -35.93 -27.99
CA THR A 247 2.96 -35.16 -28.84
C THR A 247 2.47 -35.13 -30.29
N ALA A 248 2.10 -36.28 -30.85
CA ALA A 248 1.59 -36.35 -32.22
C ALA A 248 0.30 -35.53 -32.39
N ALA A 249 -0.63 -35.63 -31.43
CA ALA A 249 -1.86 -34.84 -31.43
C ALA A 249 -1.61 -33.33 -31.29
N ALA A 250 -0.62 -32.91 -30.51
CA ALA A 250 -0.27 -31.50 -30.32
C ALA A 250 0.39 -30.84 -31.54
N ASN A 251 0.96 -31.64 -32.45
CA ASN A 251 1.60 -31.17 -33.68
C ASN A 251 0.79 -31.46 -34.95
N ASP A 252 -0.44 -31.96 -34.82
CA ASP A 252 -1.28 -32.41 -35.94
C ASP A 252 -0.59 -33.48 -36.83
N GLU A 253 0.21 -34.36 -36.23
CA GLU A 253 0.96 -35.43 -36.90
C GLU A 253 0.46 -36.83 -36.52
N GLU A 254 0.82 -37.84 -37.33
CA GLU A 254 0.62 -39.24 -36.95
C GLU A 254 1.67 -39.70 -35.92
N VAL A 255 1.29 -40.66 -35.07
CA VAL A 255 2.25 -41.25 -34.12
C VAL A 255 3.39 -41.95 -34.89
N PRO A 256 4.68 -41.63 -34.59
CA PRO A 256 5.81 -42.25 -35.27
C PRO A 256 5.77 -43.77 -35.20
N GLU A 257 6.14 -44.43 -36.30
CA GLU A 257 6.08 -45.90 -36.44
C GLU A 257 6.78 -46.64 -35.29
N LEU A 258 7.90 -46.08 -34.82
CA LEU A 258 8.66 -46.62 -33.70
C LEU A 258 7.82 -46.78 -32.43
N PHE A 259 6.81 -45.93 -32.19
CA PHE A 259 6.00 -45.96 -30.97
C PHE A 259 4.61 -46.56 -31.16
N ARG A 260 4.20 -46.89 -32.40
CA ARG A 260 2.87 -47.46 -32.69
C ARG A 260 2.59 -48.76 -31.93
N HIS A 261 3.63 -49.56 -31.70
CA HIS A 261 3.53 -50.82 -30.95
C HIS A 261 3.29 -50.62 -29.45
N LEU A 262 3.53 -49.42 -28.91
CA LEU A 262 3.30 -49.05 -27.52
C LEU A 262 1.92 -48.40 -27.30
N LEU A 263 1.18 -48.16 -28.38
CA LEU A 263 -0.19 -47.67 -28.27
C LEU A 263 -1.09 -48.83 -27.84
N VAL A 264 -1.78 -48.66 -26.72
CA VAL A 264 -2.88 -49.56 -26.35
C VAL A 264 -4.04 -49.28 -27.31
N PRO A 265 -4.59 -50.28 -28.03
CA PRO A 265 -5.77 -50.07 -28.86
C PRO A 265 -6.88 -49.48 -27.99
N PRO A 266 -7.66 -48.49 -28.45
CA PRO A 266 -8.78 -47.99 -27.69
C PRO A 266 -9.73 -49.17 -27.42
N ALA A 267 -9.77 -49.61 -26.17
CA ALA A 267 -10.70 -50.62 -25.69
C ALA A 267 -12.11 -50.00 -25.73
N GLY A 268 -12.78 -50.10 -26.88
CA GLY A 268 -14.05 -49.41 -27.08
C GLY A 268 -14.63 -49.42 -28.49
N VAL A 269 -14.45 -50.50 -29.27
CA VAL A 269 -15.40 -50.86 -30.33
C VAL A 269 -15.74 -52.33 -30.16
N GLY A 270 -16.73 -52.59 -29.30
CA GLY A 270 -17.32 -53.91 -29.15
C GLY A 270 -18.23 -54.25 -30.33
N SER A 271 -18.17 -55.51 -30.76
CA SER A 271 -19.13 -56.24 -31.61
C SER A 271 -19.18 -55.88 -33.10
N GLU A 272 -18.32 -56.53 -33.89
CA GLU A 272 -18.77 -57.11 -35.16
C GLU A 272 -19.47 -58.46 -34.88
N ALA A 273 -20.80 -58.41 -34.79
CA ALA A 273 -21.66 -59.54 -35.11
C ALA A 273 -22.44 -59.15 -36.39
N PRO A 274 -22.40 -59.94 -37.47
CA PRO A 274 -23.00 -59.53 -38.73
C PRO A 274 -24.50 -59.81 -38.72
N LEU A 275 -25.31 -58.78 -38.46
CA LEU A 275 -26.73 -58.76 -38.84
C LEU A 275 -27.04 -57.42 -39.51
N GLY A 276 -27.54 -57.51 -40.74
CA GLY A 276 -27.63 -56.40 -41.67
C GLY A 276 -28.79 -55.42 -41.46
N GLY A 277 -28.74 -54.36 -42.26
CA GLY A 277 -29.87 -53.48 -42.57
C GLY A 277 -29.71 -52.04 -42.07
N PRO A 278 -29.71 -51.02 -42.96
CA PRO A 278 -29.55 -49.62 -42.57
C PRO A 278 -30.87 -49.01 -42.12
N LEU A 279 -30.85 -48.30 -40.99
CA LEU A 279 -32.02 -47.60 -40.44
C LEU A 279 -31.72 -46.10 -40.33
N TRP A 280 -31.45 -45.46 -41.48
CA TRP A 280 -31.60 -44.02 -41.62
C TRP A 280 -33.03 -43.73 -42.04
N GLY A 281 -33.86 -43.37 -41.06
CA GLY A 281 -35.21 -42.86 -41.25
C GLY A 281 -35.53 -41.95 -40.08
N GLY A 282 -35.28 -40.65 -40.24
CA GLY A 282 -35.43 -39.67 -39.17
C GLY A 282 -35.45 -38.25 -39.72
N ASP A 283 -36.47 -37.95 -40.52
CA ASP A 283 -36.82 -36.58 -40.87
C ASP A 283 -37.55 -35.94 -39.68
N GLY A 284 -37.02 -34.80 -39.22
CA GLY A 284 -37.82 -33.67 -38.74
C GLY A 284 -38.23 -33.62 -37.27
N GLN A 285 -37.35 -33.11 -36.40
CA GLN A 285 -37.79 -32.23 -35.30
C GLN A 285 -36.70 -31.21 -34.95
N ARG A 286 -36.82 -30.03 -35.58
CA ARG A 286 -36.72 -28.68 -35.00
C ARG A 286 -35.71 -28.46 -33.86
N GLY A 287 -34.76 -27.57 -34.12
CA GLY A 287 -33.73 -27.11 -33.19
C GLY A 287 -34.23 -26.75 -31.80
N GLY A 288 -33.63 -27.41 -30.81
CA GLY A 288 -33.38 -26.89 -29.47
C GLY A 288 -31.87 -26.78 -29.33
N MET A 289 -31.38 -25.56 -29.19
CA MET A 289 -30.02 -25.27 -28.76
C MET A 289 -29.85 -25.95 -27.40
N PHE A 290 -28.97 -26.94 -27.30
CA PHE A 290 -28.65 -27.58 -26.03
C PHE A 290 -27.90 -26.58 -25.16
N ASP A 291 -28.66 -25.87 -24.33
CA ASP A 291 -28.16 -25.24 -23.12
C ASP A 291 -27.97 -26.37 -22.09
N ARG A 292 -26.76 -26.94 -22.06
CA ARG A 292 -26.39 -28.03 -21.14
C ARG A 292 -25.32 -27.54 -20.17
N GLU A 293 -25.61 -26.44 -19.49
CA GLU A 293 -25.19 -26.27 -18.09
C GLU A 293 -26.29 -26.88 -17.22
N GLU A 294 -26.28 -28.21 -17.14
CA GLU A 294 -27.06 -28.93 -16.13
C GLU A 294 -26.34 -28.72 -14.78
N GLU A 295 -26.69 -27.58 -14.18
CA GLU A 295 -26.68 -27.22 -12.76
C GLU A 295 -25.99 -28.22 -11.82
N VAL A 296 -24.69 -28.04 -11.58
CA VAL A 296 -24.08 -28.55 -10.35
C VAL A 296 -24.75 -27.81 -9.19
N GLY A 297 -25.35 -28.53 -8.24
CA GLY A 297 -26.07 -27.94 -7.12
C GLY A 297 -25.14 -27.15 -6.18
N VAL A 298 -25.71 -26.30 -5.33
CA VAL A 298 -24.94 -25.63 -4.26
C VAL A 298 -24.39 -26.67 -3.29
N ALA A 299 -25.15 -27.75 -3.06
CA ALA A 299 -24.75 -28.90 -2.27
C ALA A 299 -23.50 -29.60 -2.83
N ASP A 300 -23.47 -29.85 -4.15
CA ASP A 300 -22.36 -30.56 -4.80
C ASP A 300 -21.07 -29.74 -4.75
N ARG A 301 -21.17 -28.42 -4.93
CA ARG A 301 -20.01 -27.52 -4.79
C ARG A 301 -19.47 -27.52 -3.36
N LEU A 302 -20.36 -27.52 -2.36
CA LEU A 302 -19.95 -27.60 -0.96
C LEU A 302 -19.31 -28.96 -0.64
N LEU A 303 -19.85 -30.06 -1.17
CA LEU A 303 -19.28 -31.40 -1.02
C LEU A 303 -17.86 -31.49 -1.61
N LEU A 304 -17.64 -30.91 -2.79
CA LEU A 304 -16.31 -30.83 -3.42
C LEU A 304 -15.32 -30.03 -2.56
N LEU A 305 -15.77 -28.91 -1.97
CA LEU A 305 -14.94 -28.10 -1.07
C LEU A 305 -14.57 -28.86 0.20
N LEU A 306 -15.55 -29.54 0.83
CA LEU A 306 -15.32 -30.34 2.04
C LEU A 306 -14.35 -31.50 1.77
N ALA A 307 -14.50 -32.18 0.63
CA ALA A 307 -13.59 -33.23 0.20
C ALA A 307 -12.17 -32.71 -0.06
N ALA A 308 -12.02 -31.52 -0.67
CA ALA A 308 -10.72 -30.89 -0.89
C ALA A 308 -10.02 -30.49 0.43
N LEU A 309 -10.79 -30.17 1.48
CA LEU A 309 -10.29 -29.90 2.82
C LEU A 309 -9.98 -31.18 3.62
N GLY A 310 -10.24 -32.37 3.04
CA GLY A 310 -10.08 -33.66 3.71
C GLY A 310 -11.15 -33.94 4.77
N LEU A 311 -12.23 -33.15 4.80
CA LEU A 311 -13.35 -33.33 5.73
C LEU A 311 -14.31 -34.38 5.18
N LYS A 312 -14.32 -35.55 5.82
CA LYS A 312 -15.19 -36.66 5.44
C LYS A 312 -16.52 -36.59 6.20
N PRO A 313 -17.61 -37.15 5.65
CA PRO A 313 -18.94 -37.10 6.25
C PRO A 313 -19.06 -37.73 7.66
N ASP A 314 -18.12 -38.59 8.03
CA ASP A 314 -18.04 -39.29 9.31
C ASP A 314 -17.34 -38.49 10.42
N MET A 315 -16.80 -37.30 10.10
CA MET A 315 -16.14 -36.45 11.08
C MET A 315 -17.12 -35.44 11.71
N ASP A 316 -17.01 -35.23 13.02
CA ASP A 316 -17.82 -34.24 13.74
C ASP A 316 -17.60 -32.83 13.16
N GLU A 317 -16.38 -32.53 12.71
CA GLU A 317 -16.01 -31.28 12.06
C GLU A 317 -16.75 -31.05 10.74
N HIS A 318 -17.05 -32.10 9.97
CA HIS A 318 -17.85 -32.01 8.74
C HIS A 318 -19.27 -31.56 9.07
N THR A 319 -19.91 -32.20 10.05
CA THR A 319 -21.29 -31.89 10.46
C THR A 319 -21.41 -30.48 11.04
N VAL A 320 -20.45 -30.05 11.87
CA VAL A 320 -20.42 -28.70 12.46
C VAL A 320 -20.29 -27.63 11.37
N LEU A 321 -19.41 -27.85 10.39
CA LEU A 321 -19.18 -26.90 9.30
C LEU A 321 -20.40 -26.80 8.38
N VAL A 322 -21.01 -27.93 7.99
CA VAL A 322 -22.25 -27.96 7.21
C VAL A 322 -23.37 -27.23 7.94
N HIS A 323 -23.55 -27.48 9.24
CA HIS A 323 -24.58 -26.80 10.05
C HIS A 323 -24.37 -25.28 10.12
N ARG A 324 -23.11 -24.83 10.20
CA ARG A 324 -22.76 -23.40 10.19
C ARG A 324 -23.07 -22.74 8.84
N VAL A 325 -22.79 -23.43 7.73
CA VAL A 325 -23.10 -22.94 6.38
C VAL A 325 -24.62 -22.81 6.20
N VAL A 326 -25.39 -23.83 6.59
CA VAL A 326 -26.86 -23.79 6.57
C VAL A 326 -27.39 -22.59 7.36
N ARG A 327 -26.94 -22.40 8.61
CA ARG A 327 -27.36 -21.27 9.45
C ARG A 327 -27.00 -19.92 8.80
N SER A 328 -25.85 -19.81 8.14
CA SER A 328 -25.44 -18.59 7.44
C SER A 328 -26.30 -18.29 6.21
N LEU A 329 -26.70 -19.31 5.46
CA LEU A 329 -27.61 -19.18 4.32
C LEU A 329 -29.02 -18.78 4.77
N GLU A 330 -29.51 -19.33 5.88
CA GLU A 330 -30.79 -18.94 6.48
C GLU A 330 -30.80 -17.48 6.96
N MET A 331 -29.74 -17.02 7.62
CA MET A 331 -29.61 -15.63 8.09
C MET A 331 -29.55 -14.61 6.95
N THR A 332 -29.16 -15.03 5.75
CA THR A 332 -29.07 -14.18 4.56
C THR A 332 -30.31 -14.30 3.65
N GLY A 333 -31.32 -15.08 4.06
CA GLY A 333 -32.58 -15.26 3.32
C GLY A 333 -32.50 -16.25 2.16
N LEU A 334 -31.39 -16.99 2.02
CA LEU A 334 -31.16 -17.98 0.96
C LEU A 334 -31.68 -19.36 1.37
N HIS A 335 -32.98 -19.44 1.67
CA HIS A 335 -33.62 -20.63 2.24
C HIS A 335 -33.61 -21.85 1.31
N GLU A 336 -33.70 -21.65 0.00
CA GLU A 336 -33.69 -22.73 -0.99
C GLU A 336 -32.33 -23.45 -1.02
N ALA A 337 -31.24 -22.69 -1.05
CA ALA A 337 -29.88 -23.23 -0.98
C ALA A 337 -29.57 -23.87 0.38
N ALA A 338 -30.09 -23.30 1.48
CA ALA A 338 -29.92 -23.87 2.82
C ALA A 338 -30.60 -25.25 2.93
N GLU A 339 -31.80 -25.40 2.37
CA GLU A 339 -32.54 -26.66 2.35
C GLU A 339 -31.93 -27.69 1.41
N GLU A 340 -31.38 -27.27 0.26
CA GLU A 340 -30.63 -28.15 -0.65
C GLU A 340 -29.40 -28.75 0.06
N VAL A 341 -28.62 -27.93 0.75
CA VAL A 341 -27.45 -28.35 1.54
C VAL A 341 -27.86 -29.25 2.71
N ARG A 342 -28.95 -28.92 3.41
CA ARG A 342 -29.45 -29.72 4.54
C ARG A 342 -29.90 -31.11 4.10
N ARG A 343 -30.58 -31.22 2.96
CA ARG A 343 -31.10 -32.51 2.44
C ARG A 343 -30.00 -33.43 1.90
N SER A 344 -28.91 -32.86 1.40
CA SER A 344 -27.83 -33.60 0.74
C SER A 344 -26.68 -34.00 1.67
N LEU A 345 -26.35 -33.16 2.67
CA LEU A 345 -25.12 -33.30 3.45
C LEU A 345 -25.34 -33.59 4.94
N LEU A 346 -26.58 -33.54 5.43
CA LEU A 346 -26.89 -33.94 6.80
C LEU A 346 -27.73 -35.23 6.79
N PRO A 347 -27.37 -36.23 7.61
CA PRO A 347 -28.23 -37.40 7.80
C PRO A 347 -29.59 -36.98 8.38
N THR A 348 -30.67 -37.40 7.76
CA THR A 348 -32.01 -37.31 8.36
C THR A 348 -32.05 -38.16 9.62
N PRO A 349 -32.50 -37.66 10.78
CA PRO A 349 -32.74 -38.52 11.94
C PRO A 349 -33.78 -39.57 11.55
N ASP A 350 -33.42 -40.83 11.78
CA ASP A 350 -34.26 -42.01 11.57
C ASP A 350 -35.58 -41.84 12.33
N GLU A 351 -36.69 -41.74 11.59
CA GLU A 351 -38.06 -41.79 12.14
C GLU A 351 -38.35 -43.24 12.58
N GLY A 352 -37.98 -43.55 13.82
CA GLY A 352 -38.54 -44.66 14.59
C GLY A 352 -39.78 -44.21 15.37
N ASP A 353 -40.92 -44.83 15.03
CA ASP A 353 -42.32 -44.62 15.44
C ASP A 353 -42.61 -44.33 16.95
N PRO A 354 -43.78 -43.73 17.26
CA PRO A 354 -44.16 -43.21 18.56
C PRO A 354 -44.75 -44.28 19.48
N SER A 355 -44.38 -44.20 20.76
CA SER A 355 -45.00 -44.99 21.83
C SER A 355 -45.27 -44.08 23.02
N ASP A 356 -46.46 -43.49 23.05
CA ASP A 356 -47.07 -42.94 24.26
C ASP A 356 -47.34 -44.07 25.26
N GLU A 357 -46.75 -44.01 26.46
CA GLU A 357 -47.34 -44.56 27.70
C GLU A 357 -46.69 -43.92 28.95
N GLU A 358 -47.31 -42.80 29.35
CA GLU A 358 -47.81 -42.47 30.68
C GLU A 358 -47.06 -42.87 31.99
N ASN A 359 -46.76 -41.83 32.79
CA ASN A 359 -46.74 -41.72 34.27
C ASN A 359 -46.20 -42.87 35.15
N THR A 360 -45.27 -42.53 36.05
CA THR A 360 -45.57 -42.40 37.50
C THR A 360 -44.44 -41.74 38.33
N THR A 361 -44.78 -40.57 38.89
CA THR A 361 -44.53 -40.17 40.30
C THR A 361 -43.13 -39.70 40.76
N GLY A 362 -43.00 -38.39 41.04
CA GLY A 362 -41.86 -37.71 41.69
C GLY A 362 -41.75 -37.91 43.21
N PRO A 363 -40.91 -37.12 43.95
CA PRO A 363 -41.35 -35.80 44.42
C PRO A 363 -40.29 -34.66 44.51
N TRP A 364 -40.81 -33.42 44.47
CA TRP A 364 -40.24 -32.05 44.58
C TRP A 364 -39.55 -31.72 45.95
N PRO A 365 -38.94 -30.52 46.25
CA PRO A 365 -39.35 -29.17 45.79
C PRO A 365 -38.20 -28.07 45.69
N PRO A 366 -38.43 -26.72 45.80
CA PRO A 366 -38.31 -25.75 44.69
C PRO A 366 -37.42 -24.51 44.98
N GLY A 367 -37.29 -23.58 44.03
CA GLY A 367 -36.88 -22.19 44.31
C GLY A 367 -36.38 -21.36 43.11
N SER A 368 -37.29 -20.69 42.41
CA SER A 368 -37.04 -19.54 41.49
C SER A 368 -36.93 -18.23 42.32
N PRO A 369 -36.55 -17.01 41.81
CA PRO A 369 -36.76 -16.49 40.44
C PRO A 369 -35.63 -15.61 39.83
N ALA A 370 -35.91 -15.11 38.60
CA ALA A 370 -35.09 -14.26 37.72
C ALA A 370 -34.83 -12.81 38.21
N PRO A 371 -33.94 -12.07 37.53
CA PRO A 371 -34.36 -10.80 36.88
C PRO A 371 -33.69 -10.61 35.48
N GLU A 372 -34.39 -10.22 34.41
CA GLU A 372 -34.83 -8.86 33.97
C GLU A 372 -33.73 -7.89 33.49
N ASP A 373 -34.01 -7.32 32.31
CA ASP A 373 -33.26 -6.32 31.52
C ASP A 373 -32.84 -5.06 32.30
N SER A 374 -31.74 -4.40 31.89
CA SER A 374 -31.68 -2.92 31.83
C SER A 374 -30.40 -2.29 31.23
N PRO A 375 -30.49 -1.02 30.78
CA PRO A 375 -29.61 -0.36 29.80
C PRO A 375 -28.60 0.62 30.44
N PHE A 376 -27.69 1.21 29.66
CA PHE A 376 -26.93 2.39 30.09
C PHE A 376 -26.86 3.50 29.02
N SER A 377 -27.31 4.70 29.43
CA SER A 377 -27.01 6.00 28.82
C SER A 377 -25.87 6.70 29.56
N ALA A 378 -25.14 7.56 28.84
CA ALA A 378 -24.07 8.45 29.31
C ALA A 378 -24.57 9.54 30.31
N PRO A 379 -23.67 10.27 31.01
CA PRO A 379 -23.13 11.54 30.46
C PRO A 379 -21.69 11.93 30.92
N ALA A 380 -21.24 13.09 30.41
CA ALA A 380 -19.87 13.64 30.39
C ALA A 380 -19.38 14.44 31.63
N ALA A 381 -18.05 14.60 31.73
CA ALA A 381 -17.22 15.77 32.13
C ALA A 381 -15.99 15.41 33.01
N GLY A 382 -14.79 15.91 32.66
CA GLY A 382 -13.49 15.74 33.38
C GLY A 382 -13.34 16.62 34.64
N PRO A 383 -12.14 16.89 35.21
CA PRO A 383 -10.78 16.82 34.60
C PRO A 383 -9.62 16.27 35.51
N ASP A 384 -8.43 16.28 34.92
CA ASP A 384 -7.06 16.42 35.49
C ASP A 384 -6.28 15.29 36.22
N ALA A 385 -4.99 15.29 35.86
CA ALA A 385 -3.78 14.99 36.66
C ALA A 385 -3.10 13.60 36.56
N GLU A 386 -2.04 13.62 35.75
CA GLU A 386 -0.65 13.22 36.08
C GLU A 386 -0.19 11.74 36.15
N ALA A 387 1.07 11.62 35.70
CA ALA A 387 2.11 10.67 36.10
C ALA A 387 2.07 9.26 35.49
N GLY A 388 2.78 9.14 34.37
CA GLY A 388 3.45 7.88 34.05
C GLY A 388 4.56 7.58 35.05
N THR A 389 4.87 6.29 35.25
CA THR A 389 6.19 5.75 35.62
C THR A 389 6.09 4.21 35.70
N SER A 390 6.91 3.57 34.86
CA SER A 390 7.61 2.29 35.08
C SER A 390 6.87 0.95 35.11
N ALA A 391 7.30 0.09 34.18
CA ALA A 391 7.44 -1.36 34.32
C ALA A 391 8.36 -1.74 35.52
N PRO A 392 8.43 -2.99 36.01
CA PRO A 392 9.00 -4.09 35.22
C PRO A 392 8.44 -5.51 35.48
N GLY A 393 8.66 -6.36 34.47
CA GLY A 393 9.12 -7.74 34.64
C GLY A 393 8.08 -8.82 34.92
N PHE A 394 7.90 -9.75 33.99
CA PHE A 394 8.17 -11.17 34.22
C PHE A 394 8.37 -11.88 32.88
N ALA A 395 9.41 -12.71 32.84
CA ALA A 395 9.84 -13.50 31.70
C ALA A 395 9.13 -14.86 31.69
N GLU A 396 8.92 -15.42 30.50
CA GLU A 396 9.05 -16.85 30.13
C GLU A 396 8.74 -16.99 28.63
N SER A 397 9.76 -17.21 27.80
CA SER A 397 10.26 -18.51 27.31
C SER A 397 9.43 -19.06 26.14
N GLY A 398 10.07 -19.15 24.97
CA GLY A 398 9.43 -19.60 23.73
C GLY A 398 10.39 -19.54 22.55
N THR A 399 11.16 -20.62 22.41
CA THR A 399 12.12 -20.98 21.37
C THR A 399 11.62 -20.75 19.93
N GLY A 400 12.46 -20.15 19.10
CA GLY A 400 12.27 -20.08 17.64
C GLY A 400 13.60 -19.87 16.93
N GLU A 401 14.06 -20.93 16.26
CA GLU A 401 15.27 -21.02 15.45
C GLU A 401 15.40 -19.86 14.45
N ARG A 402 16.54 -19.17 14.48
CA ARG A 402 16.93 -18.18 13.47
C ARG A 402 18.16 -18.68 12.72
N ASN A 403 17.90 -19.19 11.54
CA ASN A 403 18.88 -19.69 10.58
C ASN A 403 19.80 -18.54 10.13
N GLN A 404 21.10 -18.64 10.45
CA GLN A 404 22.17 -17.76 9.96
C GLN A 404 23.09 -18.57 9.05
N GLY A 405 23.12 -18.19 7.77
CA GLY A 405 24.28 -18.36 6.87
C GLY A 405 24.26 -17.13 5.96
N ARG A 406 25.16 -16.15 6.08
CA ARG A 406 26.62 -16.12 5.91
C ARG A 406 27.08 -16.51 4.50
N GLN A 407 27.27 -15.50 3.64
CA GLN A 407 28.47 -15.21 2.83
C GLN A 407 28.21 -13.88 2.08
N GLU A 408 28.83 -12.75 2.44
CA GLU A 408 30.16 -12.27 2.02
C GLU A 408 30.34 -12.16 0.48
N SER A 409 30.07 -10.95 -0.01
CA SER A 409 30.86 -10.13 -0.94
C SER A 409 31.66 -10.80 -2.07
N SER A 410 31.26 -10.53 -3.32
CA SER A 410 32.18 -10.44 -4.45
C SER A 410 31.91 -9.19 -5.26
N GLU A 411 32.95 -8.37 -5.33
CA GLU A 411 33.12 -7.15 -6.09
C GLU A 411 33.27 -7.49 -7.59
N GLY A 412 32.48 -6.85 -8.44
CA GLY A 412 32.40 -7.18 -9.86
C GLY A 412 31.78 -6.05 -10.67
N ASP A 413 32.61 -5.05 -10.93
CA ASP A 413 32.49 -4.00 -11.95
C ASP A 413 31.80 -4.49 -13.24
N LYS A 414 30.61 -3.96 -13.55
CA LYS A 414 30.04 -3.94 -14.91
C LYS A 414 29.16 -2.70 -15.13
N ALA A 415 29.72 -1.77 -15.90
CA ALA A 415 29.01 -0.71 -16.60
C ALA A 415 27.93 -1.28 -17.56
N PRO A 416 26.83 -0.55 -17.83
CA PRO A 416 25.77 -1.01 -18.72
C PRO A 416 26.18 -0.85 -20.20
N PRO A 417 25.77 -1.75 -21.11
CA PRO A 417 26.01 -1.56 -22.53
C PRO A 417 25.03 -0.53 -23.11
N SER A 418 25.56 0.61 -23.55
CA SER A 418 24.91 1.53 -24.49
C SER A 418 24.97 0.94 -25.90
N PHE A 419 23.83 0.50 -26.45
CA PHE A 419 23.73 0.14 -27.87
C PHE A 419 22.29 0.32 -28.37
N TRP A 420 22.02 1.45 -29.01
CA TRP A 420 21.17 1.59 -30.20
C TRP A 420 21.54 2.90 -30.89
N GLU A 421 22.49 2.81 -31.83
CA GLU A 421 22.73 3.83 -32.84
C GLU A 421 21.51 3.91 -33.77
N THR A 422 21.03 5.12 -33.97
CA THR A 422 19.96 5.45 -34.93
C THR A 422 20.59 5.66 -36.32
N PRO A 423 20.12 5.00 -37.39
CA PRO A 423 20.60 5.30 -38.72
C PRO A 423 20.00 6.63 -39.22
N ALA A 424 20.89 7.55 -39.59
CA ALA A 424 20.58 8.80 -40.25
C ALA A 424 19.97 8.56 -41.63
N ALA A 425 18.74 9.04 -41.85
CA ALA A 425 18.14 9.21 -43.17
C ALA A 425 18.15 10.70 -43.53
N ALA A 426 18.97 11.07 -44.50
CA ALA A 426 18.96 12.37 -45.15
C ALA A 426 17.71 12.53 -46.02
N PRO A 427 17.21 13.77 -46.19
CA PRO A 427 16.56 14.12 -47.43
C PRO A 427 17.19 15.35 -48.10
N ARG A 428 17.43 15.15 -49.40
CA ARG A 428 17.26 16.10 -50.51
C ARG A 428 18.30 17.21 -50.67
N SER A 429 19.23 16.91 -51.57
CA SER A 429 19.83 17.86 -52.50
C SER A 429 18.76 18.79 -53.11
N ARG A 430 18.95 20.08 -52.85
CA ARG A 430 18.28 21.19 -53.53
C ARG A 430 19.33 21.80 -54.45
N GLU A 431 19.29 21.41 -55.72
CA GLU A 431 20.06 22.06 -56.77
C GLU A 431 19.08 22.85 -57.63
N ALA A 432 19.35 24.15 -57.74
CA ALA A 432 18.63 25.12 -58.55
C ALA A 432 19.56 25.52 -59.70
N ALA A 433 19.06 25.45 -60.92
CA ALA A 433 19.42 26.25 -62.10
C ALA A 433 18.38 25.91 -63.18
N GLU A 434 17.43 26.81 -63.43
CA GLU A 434 17.53 27.84 -64.47
C GLU A 434 17.55 27.24 -65.88
N ASP A 435 16.41 27.29 -66.57
CA ASP A 435 16.34 27.97 -67.87
C ASP A 435 14.88 28.32 -68.20
N GLY A 436 14.59 29.62 -68.35
CA GLY A 436 13.23 30.10 -68.62
C GLY A 436 13.01 31.60 -68.44
N SER A 437 13.64 32.39 -69.32
CA SER A 437 13.46 33.83 -69.61
C SER A 437 14.41 34.82 -68.93
#